data_AF-A0A920QWV4-F1
#
_entry.id   AF-A0A920QWV4-F1
#
_cell.length_a   1.000
_cell.length_b   1.000
_cell.length_c   1.000
_cell.angle_alpha   90.00
_cell.angle_beta   90.00
_cell.angle_gamma   90.00
#
_symmetry.space_group_name_H-M   'P 1'
#
loop_
_entity.id
_entity.type
_entity.pdbx_description
1 polymer ?
#
loop_
_entity_poly.entity_id
_entity_poly.type
_entity_poly.pdbx_seq_one_letter_code
_entity_poly.pdbx_strand_id
1 'polypeptide(L)' 'MGQYRLGVAGLADGVLRGGADSRLHQRLVYEEQVATDIGGYFFLGELSGTYTIYATAQPGRDLAKSNE' A
#
# COMPACT_ATOMS: atom_id res chain seq x y z
N MET A 1 7.81 -9.91 22.03
CA MET A 1 7.22 -9.34 20.80
C MET A 1 7.41 -10.35 19.70
N GLY A 2 6.35 -11.07 19.35
CA GLY A 2 6.40 -12.28 18.53
C GLY A 2 6.81 -11.97 17.09
N GLN A 3 7.77 -12.73 16.59
CA GLN A 3 8.14 -12.74 15.18
C GLN A 3 6.91 -13.23 14.39
N TYR A 4 6.10 -12.30 13.87
CA TYR A 4 5.05 -12.64 12.93
C TYR A 4 5.73 -13.23 11.70
N ARG A 5 5.62 -14.54 11.52
CA ARG A 5 5.99 -15.22 10.27
C ARG A 5 5.01 -14.75 9.20
N LEU A 6 5.30 -13.61 8.60
CA LEU A 6 4.59 -13.10 7.45
C LEU A 6 4.94 -14.02 6.28
N GLY A 7 4.07 -15.01 6.01
CA GLY A 7 4.20 -15.93 4.89
C GLY A 7 4.04 -15.21 3.54
N VAL A 8 3.35 -15.82 2.58
CA VAL A 8 3.09 -15.22 1.26
C VAL A 8 2.51 -13.79 1.30
N ALA A 9 1.77 -13.44 2.35
CA ALA A 9 1.25 -12.09 2.56
C ALA A 9 2.36 -11.04 2.75
N GLY A 10 3.46 -11.38 3.45
CA GLY A 10 4.60 -10.47 3.62
C GLY A 10 5.40 -10.27 2.34
N LEU A 11 5.51 -11.32 1.51
CA LEU A 11 6.13 -11.22 0.20
C LEU A 11 5.30 -10.34 -0.74
N ALA A 12 3.98 -10.54 -0.77
CA ALA A 12 3.08 -9.69 -1.53
C ALA A 12 3.15 -8.22 -1.05
N ASP A 13 3.21 -8.00 0.26
CA ASP A 13 3.37 -6.65 0.84
C ASP A 13 4.65 -5.96 0.38
N GLY A 14 5.78 -6.68 0.43
CA GLY A 14 7.05 -6.17 -0.04
C GLY A 14 7.03 -5.78 -1.52
N VAL A 15 6.45 -6.63 -2.37
CA VAL A 15 6.32 -6.36 -3.82
C VAL A 15 5.39 -5.18 -4.11
N LEU A 16 4.27 -5.08 -3.38
CA LEU A 16 3.27 -4.05 -3.62
C LEU A 16 3.71 -2.69 -3.09
N ARG A 17 4.20 -2.61 -1.86
CA ARG A 17 4.45 -1.33 -1.16
C ARG A 17 5.73 -1.27 -0.32
N GLY A 18 6.62 -2.25 -0.41
CA GLY A 18 7.77 -2.40 0.49
C GLY A 18 8.88 -1.35 0.40
N GLY A 19 8.79 -0.38 -0.51
CA GLY A 19 9.80 0.67 -0.67
C GLY A 19 9.69 1.39 -2.01
N ALA A 20 10.72 2.18 -2.35
CA ALA A 20 10.75 2.97 -3.57
C ALA A 20 10.67 2.09 -4.84
N ASP A 21 11.24 0.89 -4.80
CA ASP A 21 11.21 -0.05 -5.93
C ASP A 21 9.94 -0.92 -5.98
N SER A 22 9.00 -0.70 -5.07
CA SER A 22 7.74 -1.45 -5.04
C SER A 22 6.79 -1.02 -6.16
N ARG A 23 5.91 -1.93 -6.59
CA ARG A 23 5.05 -1.69 -7.76
C ARG A 23 4.13 -0.48 -7.59
N LEU A 24 3.58 -0.28 -6.39
CA LEU A 24 2.68 0.86 -6.15
C LEU A 24 3.45 2.18 -6.01
N HIS A 25 4.67 2.16 -5.48
CA HIS A 25 5.49 3.37 -5.43
C HIS A 25 5.91 3.79 -6.85
N GLN A 26 6.46 2.86 -7.64
CA GLN A 26 6.83 3.12 -9.03
C GLN A 26 5.65 3.64 -9.84
N ARG A 27 4.51 2.97 -9.77
CA ARG A 27 3.35 3.36 -10.56
C ARG A 27 2.69 4.67 -10.10
N LEU A 28 2.31 4.78 -8.82
CA LEU A 28 1.46 5.88 -8.36
C LEU A 28 2.24 7.15 -8.02
N VAL A 29 3.47 7.00 -7.51
CA VAL A 29 4.30 8.13 -7.08
C VAL A 29 5.22 8.60 -8.21
N TYR A 30 5.88 7.67 -8.91
CA TYR A 30 6.88 8.03 -9.92
C TYR A 30 6.30 8.18 -11.34
N GLU A 31 5.60 7.16 -11.85
CA GLU A 31 5.13 7.11 -13.25
C GLU A 31 3.87 7.97 -13.47
N GLU A 32 2.78 7.69 -12.75
CA GLU A 32 1.50 8.36 -12.94
C GLU A 32 1.40 9.70 -12.19
N GLN A 33 2.24 9.88 -11.16
CA GLN A 33 2.30 11.08 -10.32
C GLN A 33 0.89 11.49 -9.84
N VAL A 34 0.16 10.51 -9.32
CA VAL A 34 -1.17 10.68 -8.72
C VAL A 34 -1.14 10.60 -7.20
N ALA A 35 -0.06 10.07 -6.63
CA ALA A 35 0.20 10.00 -5.19
C ALA A 35 1.54 10.66 -4.82
N THR A 36 1.63 11.19 -3.60
CA THR A 36 2.90 11.65 -2.98
C THR A 36 3.54 10.57 -2.12
N ASP A 37 2.74 9.65 -1.59
CA ASP A 37 3.18 8.58 -0.71
C ASP A 37 2.22 7.37 -0.79
N ILE A 38 2.75 6.18 -0.49
CA ILE A 38 1.97 4.95 -0.37
C ILE A 38 2.32 4.23 0.92
N GLY A 39 1.34 3.54 1.50
CA GLY A 39 1.55 2.80 2.73
C GLY A 39 0.49 1.75 2.97
N GLY A 40 0.59 1.07 4.11
CA GLY A 40 -0.34 0.01 4.44
C GLY A 40 0.04 -0.72 5.72
N TYR A 41 -0.84 -1.60 6.14
CA TYR A 41 -0.63 -2.43 7.32
C TYR A 41 -1.53 -3.67 7.28
N PHE A 42 -1.12 -4.66 8.07
CA PHE A 42 -1.97 -5.80 8.40
C PHE A 42 -2.62 -5.55 9.75
N PHE A 43 -3.93 -5.64 9.82
CA PHE A 43 -4.65 -5.77 11.07
C PHE A 43 -5.06 -7.22 11.23
N LEU A 44 -4.38 -7.97 12.09
CA LEU A 44 -4.64 -9.40 12.31
C LEU A 44 -5.46 -9.54 13.59
N GLY A 45 -6.77 -9.65 13.43
CA GLY A 45 -7.68 -9.98 14.52
C GLY A 45 -7.76 -11.50 14.74
N GLU A 46 -8.39 -11.88 15.85
CA GLU A 46 -8.50 -13.28 16.28
C GLU A 46 -9.32 -14.15 15.32
N LEU A 47 -10.40 -13.60 14.75
CA LEU A 47 -11.32 -14.31 13.86
C LEU A 47 -11.23 -13.87 12.39
N SER A 48 -10.64 -12.71 12.15
CA SER A 48 -10.48 -12.13 10.82
C SER A 48 -9.34 -11.13 10.81
N GLY A 49 -8.78 -10.88 9.64
CA GLY A 49 -7.76 -9.86 9.44
C GLY A 49 -8.02 -9.04 8.19
N THR A 50 -7.48 -7.83 8.18
CA THR A 50 -7.55 -6.90 7.06
C THR A 50 -6.15 -6.58 6.57
N TYR A 51 -5.99 -6.54 5.26
CA TYR A 51 -4.84 -5.93 4.62
C TYR A 51 -5.25 -4.60 4.01
N THR A 52 -4.73 -3.51 4.57
CA THR A 52 -5.09 -2.15 4.16
C THR A 52 -3.93 -1.52 3.41
N ILE A 53 -4.22 -0.95 2.24
CA ILE A 53 -3.31 -0.09 1.49
C ILE A 53 -3.94 1.30 1.40
N TYR A 54 -3.12 2.33 1.53
CA TYR A 54 -3.53 3.71 1.28
C TYR A 54 -2.51 4.42 0.39
N ALA A 55 -2.98 5.44 -0.32
CA ALA A 55 -2.16 6.34 -1.11
C ALA A 55 -2.54 7.78 -0.77
N THR A 56 -1.55 8.61 -0.47
CA THR A 56 -1.75 10.04 -0.27
C THR A 56 -1.79 10.69 -1.65
N ALA A 57 -2.94 11.22 -2.08
CA ALA A 57 -3.04 11.81 -3.41
C ALA A 57 -2.18 13.08 -3.55
N GLN A 58 -1.72 13.34 -4.78
CA GLN A 58 -1.06 14.59 -5.12
C GLN A 58 -1.99 15.79 -4.91
N PRO A 59 -1.47 16.93 -4.44
CA PRO A 59 -2.25 18.16 -4.34
C PRO A 59 -2.93 18.51 -5.67
N GLY A 60 -4.21 18.86 -5.61
CA GLY A 60 -4.99 19.21 -6.80
C GLY A 60 -5.52 18.04 -7.61
N ARG A 61 -5.24 16.78 -7.23
CA ARG A 61 -5.98 15.61 -7.73
C ARG A 61 -7.27 15.45 -6.94
N ASP A 62 -8.38 15.32 -7.66
CA ASP A 62 -9.66 14.98 -7.05
C ASP A 62 -9.66 13.50 -6.63
N LEU A 63 -9.81 13.25 -5.34
CA LEU A 63 -9.91 11.90 -4.76
C LEU A 63 -11.15 11.14 -5.28
N ALA A 64 -12.23 11.85 -5.64
CA ALA A 64 -13.45 11.23 -6.13
C ALA A 64 -13.29 10.60 -7.52
N LYS A 65 -12.37 11.12 -8.34
CA LYS A 65 -12.05 10.57 -9.67
C LYS A 65 -11.19 9.30 -9.64
N SER A 66 -10.64 8.92 -8.50
CA SER A 66 -9.76 7.74 -8.42
C SER A 66 -10.53 6.40 -8.29
N ASN A 67 -11.87 6.44 -8.26
CA ASN A 67 -12.76 5.29 -8.08
C ASN A 67 -13.60 4.97 -9.34
N GLU A 68 -13.33 5.62 -10.48
CA GLU A 68 -13.97 5.35 -11.77
C GLU A 68 -13.22 4.28 -12.60
#